data_AF-A0A645HHQ7-F1
#
_entry.id   AF-A0A645HHQ7-F1
#
_cell.length_a   1.000
_cell.length_b   1.000
_cell.length_c   1.000
_cell.angle_alpha   90.00
_cell.angle_beta   90.00
_cell.angle_gamma   90.00
#
_symmetry.space_group_name_H-M   'P 1'
#
loop_
_entity.id
_entity.type
_entity.pdbx_description
1 polymer ?
#
loop_
_entity_poly.entity_id
_entity_poly.type
_entity_poly.pdbx_seq_one_letter_code
_entity_poly.pdbx_strand_id
1 'polypeptide(L)'
;MLWQDGRPLTSSDAAYTIEYLKNHQLPRYYDSVRDVENIETPDAQTLIVTMNSTSYWHLHNIGGLPLFPRHVLEQVKDWRSWKPSQTWLDKEKKLTQLMGSGPFIFREYRPGEYVHLTKNPLFWLLNNR
;
A
#
# COMPACT_ATOMS: atom_id res chain seq x y z
N MET A 1 -2.79 -10.89 8.44
CA MET A 1 -2.70 -10.92 6.96
C MET A 1 -1.25 -10.75 6.56
N LEU A 2 -0.84 -11.24 5.38
CA LEU A 2 0.54 -11.12 4.90
C LEU A 2 0.60 -10.35 3.58
N TRP A 3 1.70 -9.64 3.38
CA TRP A 3 2.15 -9.15 2.09
C TRP A 3 2.68 -10.30 1.24
N GLN A 4 2.82 -10.08 -0.07
CA GLN A 4 3.35 -11.09 -1.01
C GLN A 4 4.79 -11.52 -0.73
N ASP A 5 5.56 -10.73 0.02
CA ASP A 5 6.92 -11.05 0.47
C ASP A 5 6.95 -11.80 1.82
N GLY A 6 5.78 -12.11 2.39
CA GLY A 6 5.63 -12.83 3.65
C GLY A 6 5.67 -11.95 4.90
N ARG A 7 5.92 -10.63 4.79
CA ARG A 7 5.86 -9.74 5.96
C ARG A 7 4.41 -9.55 6.42
N PRO A 8 4.17 -9.37 7.73
CA PRO A 8 2.83 -9.07 8.22
C PRO A 8 2.36 -7.71 7.71
N LEU A 9 1.10 -7.64 7.29
CA LEU A 9 0.40 -6.37 7.05
C LEU A 9 -0.16 -5.88 8.38
N THR A 10 0.21 -4.67 8.77
CA THR A 10 -0.13 -4.07 10.07
C THR A 10 -0.67 -2.64 9.95
N SER A 11 -1.22 -2.10 11.05
CA SER A 11 -1.62 -0.70 11.19
C SER A 11 -0.50 0.29 10.85
N SER A 12 0.77 -0.09 11.08
CA SER A 12 1.94 0.72 10.73
C SER A 12 2.10 0.93 9.21
N ASP A 13 1.70 -0.05 8.39
CA ASP A 13 1.68 0.11 6.93
C ASP A 13 0.64 1.14 6.49
N ALA A 14 -0.53 1.12 7.15
CA ALA A 14 -1.61 2.06 6.88
C ALA A 14 -1.26 3.48 7.30
N ALA A 15 -0.74 3.66 8.52
CA ALA A 15 -0.29 4.95 9.01
C ALA A 15 0.76 5.57 8.08
N TYR A 16 1.81 4.80 7.75
CA TYR A 16 2.87 5.27 6.85
C TYR A 16 2.33 5.61 5.46
N THR A 17 1.38 4.83 4.94
CA THR A 17 0.73 5.13 3.65
C THR A 17 0.03 6.48 3.70
N ILE A 18 -0.79 6.74 4.72
CA ILE A 18 -1.55 7.99 4.86
C ILE A 18 -0.59 9.19 4.99
N GLU A 19 0.43 9.07 5.85
CA GLU A 19 1.48 10.09 6.02
C GLU A 19 2.21 10.35 4.70
N TYR A 20 2.60 9.29 3.99
CA TYR A 20 3.28 9.40 2.71
C TYR A 20 2.44 10.16 1.67
N LEU A 21 1.15 9.80 1.53
CA LEU A 21 0.22 10.48 0.62
C LEU A 21 0.05 11.96 0.98
N LYS A 22 -0.07 12.28 2.27
CA LYS A 22 -0.27 13.64 2.78
C LYS A 22 0.99 14.49 2.59
N ASN A 23 2.14 14.00 3.03
CA ASN A 23 3.41 14.73 3.00
C ASN A 23 3.89 15.00 1.57
N HIS A 24 3.65 14.07 0.65
CA HIS A 24 4.03 14.24 -0.77
C HIS A 24 2.94 14.86 -1.63
N GLN A 25 1.78 15.18 -1.05
CA GLN A 25 0.62 15.76 -1.71
C GLN A 25 0.25 15.03 -3.01
N LEU A 26 0.18 13.69 -2.95
CA LEU A 26 -0.04 12.86 -4.13
C LEU A 26 -1.39 13.19 -4.77
N PRO A 27 -1.44 13.73 -6.01
CA PRO A 27 -2.65 14.39 -6.53
C PRO A 27 -3.91 13.52 -6.52
N ARG A 28 -3.77 12.21 -6.74
CA ARG A 28 -4.90 11.28 -6.79
C ARG A 28 -5.58 11.06 -5.44
N TYR A 29 -4.84 11.18 -4.33
CA TYR A 29 -5.32 10.81 -3.00
C TYR A 29 -5.17 11.92 -1.96
N TYR A 30 -4.62 13.08 -2.35
CA TYR A 30 -4.35 14.16 -1.41
C TYR A 30 -5.63 14.66 -0.71
N ASP A 31 -6.72 14.81 -1.46
CA ASP A 31 -8.01 15.23 -0.88
C ASP A 31 -8.56 14.24 0.15
N SER A 32 -8.17 12.97 0.08
CA SER A 32 -8.56 11.96 1.06
C SER A 32 -7.80 12.08 2.39
N VAL A 33 -6.61 12.69 2.39
CA VAL A 33 -5.69 12.70 3.55
C VAL A 33 -5.34 14.10 4.05
N ARG A 34 -5.69 15.16 3.33
CA ARG A 34 -5.33 16.55 3.67
C ARG A 34 -5.84 16.99 5.04
N ASP A 35 -7.00 16.48 5.44
CA ASP A 35 -7.69 16.84 6.69
C ASP A 35 -7.30 15.91 7.87
N VAL A 36 -6.37 14.97 7.66
CA VAL A 36 -5.84 14.12 8.73
C VAL A 36 -5.01 14.98 9.68
N GLU A 37 -5.35 15.04 10.95
CA GLU A 37 -4.64 15.79 11.97
C GLU A 37 -3.58 14.92 12.66
N ASN A 38 -3.99 13.74 13.14
CA ASN A 38 -3.15 12.81 13.88
C ASN A 38 -3.43 11.35 13.47
N ILE A 39 -2.43 10.50 13.61
CA ILE A 39 -2.54 9.06 13.37
C ILE A 39 -1.88 8.31 14.52
N GLU A 40 -2.57 7.32 15.08
CA GLU A 40 -2.05 6.45 16.13
C GLU A 40 -2.22 4.98 15.76
N THR A 41 -1.27 4.16 16.20
CA THR A 41 -1.24 2.71 15.96
C THR A 41 -1.00 1.99 17.29
N PRO A 42 -1.99 1.97 18.21
CA PRO A 42 -1.79 1.46 19.57
C PRO A 42 -1.42 -0.04 19.59
N ASP A 43 -1.80 -0.78 18.54
CA ASP A 43 -1.39 -2.16 18.30
C ASP A 43 -1.30 -2.43 16.79
N ALA A 44 -0.89 -3.64 16.41
CA ALA A 44 -0.66 -4.03 15.02
C ALA A 44 -1.91 -4.08 14.12
N GLN A 45 -3.11 -4.05 14.70
CA GLN A 45 -4.39 -4.20 13.99
C GLN A 45 -5.34 -3.01 14.19
N THR A 46 -4.98 -2.05 15.04
CA THR A 46 -5.76 -0.85 15.30
C THR A 46 -5.09 0.38 14.69
N LEU A 47 -5.86 1.13 13.90
CA LEU A 47 -5.49 2.43 13.35
C LEU A 47 -6.50 3.46 13.85
N ILE A 48 -6.02 4.51 14.51
CA ILE A 48 -6.83 5.65 14.94
C ILE A 48 -6.40 6.85 14.08
N VAL A 49 -7.36 7.49 13.43
CA VAL A 49 -7.13 8.67 12.60
C VAL A 49 -8.00 9.80 13.11
N THR A 50 -7.36 10.87 13.58
CA THR A 50 -8.04 12.10 14.00
C THR A 50 -8.07 13.06 12.81
N MET A 51 -9.21 13.66 12.55
CA MET A 51 -9.42 14.62 11.45
C MET A 51 -9.59 16.03 12.03
N ASN A 52 -9.04 17.05 11.37
CA ASN A 52 -9.16 18.46 11.79
C ASN A 52 -10.47 19.14 11.35
N SER A 53 -11.38 18.38 10.72
CA SER A 53 -12.66 18.87 10.21
C SER A 53 -13.77 17.84 10.44
N THR A 54 -15.01 18.21 10.15
CA THR A 54 -16.17 17.31 10.19
C THR A 54 -16.68 17.07 8.77
N SER A 55 -16.70 15.80 8.33
CA SER A 55 -17.22 15.42 7.03
C SER A 55 -17.74 13.98 7.05
N TYR A 56 -18.89 13.76 6.41
CA TYR A 56 -19.42 12.41 6.16
C TYR A 56 -18.45 11.54 5.34
N TRP A 57 -17.63 12.17 4.50
CA TRP A 57 -16.72 11.47 3.61
C TRP A 57 -15.45 10.95 4.28
N HIS A 58 -15.14 11.34 5.53
CA HIS A 58 -13.88 10.95 6.18
C HIS A 58 -13.69 9.43 6.27
N LEU A 59 -14.74 8.70 6.65
CA LEU A 59 -14.65 7.24 6.73
C LEU A 59 -14.40 6.61 5.36
N HIS A 60 -15.05 7.12 4.30
CA HIS A 60 -14.84 6.64 2.94
C HIS A 60 -13.43 7.00 2.43
N ASN A 61 -12.98 8.22 2.72
CA ASN A 61 -11.69 8.73 2.31
C ASN A 61 -10.55 7.90 2.90
N ILE A 62 -10.60 7.58 4.19
CA ILE A 62 -9.56 6.79 4.85
C ILE A 62 -9.73 5.30 4.57
N GLY A 63 -10.96 4.76 4.69
CA GLY A 63 -11.24 3.33 4.50
C GLY A 63 -11.11 2.86 3.05
N GLY A 64 -11.19 3.77 2.09
CA GLY A 64 -11.05 3.49 0.65
C GLY A 64 -9.61 3.59 0.12
N LEU A 65 -8.63 3.98 0.95
CA LEU A 65 -7.25 4.11 0.48
C LEU A 65 -6.64 2.76 0.12
N PRO A 66 -5.90 2.67 -0.99
CA PRO A 66 -5.00 1.54 -1.20
C PRO A 66 -3.88 1.61 -0.15
N LEU A 67 -3.64 0.50 0.53
CA LEU A 67 -2.51 0.38 1.45
C LEU A 67 -1.27 -0.09 0.70
N PHE A 68 -0.13 0.52 1.01
CA PHE A 68 1.17 0.13 0.51
C PHE A 68 2.03 -0.45 1.64
N PRO A 69 2.93 -1.40 1.35
CA PRO A 69 3.85 -1.89 2.36
C PRO A 69 4.82 -0.78 2.75
N ARG A 70 4.90 -0.46 4.05
CA ARG A 70 5.75 0.61 4.59
C ARG A 70 7.20 0.44 4.16
N HIS A 71 7.73 -0.77 4.30
CA HIS A 71 9.11 -1.10 3.96
C HIS A 71 9.45 -0.93 2.47
N VAL A 72 8.45 -0.85 1.59
CA VAL A 72 8.63 -0.50 0.17
C VAL A 72 8.64 1.02 0.02
N LEU A 73 7.66 1.71 0.59
CA LEU A 73 7.56 3.17 0.49
C LEU A 73 8.77 3.89 1.12
N GLU A 74 9.34 3.37 2.21
CA GLU A 74 10.57 3.89 2.84
C GLU A 74 11.78 3.91 1.90
N GLN A 75 11.78 3.09 0.84
CA GLN A 75 12.84 3.05 -0.16
C GLN A 75 12.63 4.05 -1.31
N VAL A 76 11.46 4.70 -1.37
CA VAL A 76 11.09 5.61 -2.46
C VAL A 76 11.64 7.00 -2.19
N LYS A 77 12.72 7.36 -2.90
CA LYS A 77 13.35 8.69 -2.80
C LYS A 77 12.54 9.79 -3.50
N ASP A 78 11.98 9.48 -4.66
CA ASP A 78 11.13 10.38 -5.43
C ASP A 78 10.02 9.57 -6.08
N TRP A 79 8.78 9.84 -5.67
CA TRP A 79 7.61 9.14 -6.18
C TRP A 79 7.36 9.40 -7.67
N ARG A 80 7.82 10.55 -8.20
CA ARG A 80 7.56 10.94 -9.60
C ARG A 80 8.34 10.09 -10.59
N SER A 81 9.55 9.69 -10.20
CA SER A 81 10.43 8.81 -10.98
C SER A 81 10.34 7.34 -10.57
N TRP A 82 9.54 7.03 -9.54
CA TRP A 82 9.39 5.68 -9.03
C TRP A 82 8.66 4.75 -10.02
N LYS A 83 9.32 3.66 -10.41
CA LYS A 83 8.77 2.64 -11.32
C LYS A 83 8.65 1.28 -10.61
N PRO A 84 7.64 1.09 -9.75
CA PRO A 84 7.57 -0.10 -8.89
C PRO A 84 7.50 -1.42 -9.67
N SER A 85 6.94 -1.43 -10.88
CA SER A 85 6.90 -2.62 -11.74
C SER A 85 8.26 -3.03 -12.31
N GLN A 86 9.26 -2.13 -12.28
CA GLN A 86 10.60 -2.36 -12.83
C GLN A 86 11.68 -2.45 -11.75
N THR A 87 11.33 -2.15 -10.49
CA THR A 87 12.25 -2.22 -9.35
C THR A 87 12.04 -3.54 -8.60
N TRP A 88 13.07 -4.38 -8.55
CA TRP A 88 13.05 -5.65 -7.83
C TRP A 88 13.30 -5.44 -6.33
N LEU A 89 12.57 -6.17 -5.49
CA LEU A 89 12.71 -6.13 -4.03
C LEU A 89 13.80 -7.07 -3.51
N ASP A 90 14.05 -8.15 -4.23
CA ASP A 90 15.01 -9.18 -3.87
C ASP A 90 15.99 -9.44 -5.02
N LYS A 91 17.18 -9.93 -4.67
CA LYS A 91 18.24 -10.26 -5.64
C LYS A 91 17.84 -11.38 -6.59
N GLU A 92 16.94 -12.25 -6.15
CA GLU A 92 16.45 -13.40 -6.91
C GLU A 92 15.36 -13.00 -7.91
N LYS A 93 14.96 -11.72 -7.93
CA LYS A 93 13.93 -11.14 -8.80
C LYS A 93 12.59 -11.89 -8.70
N LYS A 94 12.21 -12.28 -7.48
CA LYS A 94 10.94 -12.96 -7.21
C LYS A 94 9.78 -11.98 -7.07
N LEU A 95 10.00 -10.78 -6.54
CA LEU A 95 8.99 -9.75 -6.37
C LEU A 95 9.51 -8.39 -6.83
N THR A 96 8.61 -7.60 -7.43
CA THR A 96 8.85 -6.19 -7.71
C THR A 96 8.27 -5.35 -6.58
N GLN A 97 8.64 -4.07 -6.52
CA GLN A 97 8.03 -3.10 -5.61
C GLN A 97 6.54 -2.88 -5.91
N LEU A 98 6.02 -3.35 -7.06
CA LEU A 98 4.59 -3.44 -7.36
C LEU A 98 3.99 -4.71 -6.73
N MET A 99 3.95 -4.72 -5.41
CA MET A 99 3.40 -5.82 -4.62
C MET A 99 2.26 -5.36 -3.73
N GLY A 100 1.44 -6.30 -3.28
CA GLY A 100 0.32 -6.05 -2.37
C GLY A 100 -0.06 -7.26 -1.53
N SER A 101 -1.25 -7.25 -0.95
CA SER A 101 -1.84 -8.37 -0.19
C SER A 101 -2.94 -9.11 -0.96
N GLY A 102 -3.21 -8.68 -2.20
CA GLY A 102 -4.26 -9.21 -3.06
C GLY A 102 -3.96 -10.59 -3.65
N PRO A 103 -4.91 -11.15 -4.42
CA PRO A 103 -4.85 -12.53 -4.94
C PRO A 103 -3.78 -12.77 -6.02
N PHE A 104 -3.23 -11.71 -6.62
CA PHE A 104 -2.34 -11.80 -7.76
C PHE A 104 -1.02 -11.05 -7.53
N ILE A 105 0.09 -11.70 -7.88
CA ILE A 105 1.46 -11.15 -7.89
C ILE A 105 1.78 -10.70 -9.31
N PHE A 106 2.25 -9.46 -9.46
CA PHE A 106 2.77 -8.94 -10.72
C PHE A 106 4.06 -9.64 -11.14
N ARG A 107 4.17 -10.05 -12.41
CA ARG A 107 5.39 -10.66 -12.97
C ARG A 107 6.03 -9.82 -14.04
N GLU A 108 5.26 -9.49 -15.07
CA GLU A 108 5.78 -8.84 -16.25
C GLU A 108 4.69 -8.02 -16.91
N TYR A 109 5.10 -6.94 -17.56
CA TYR A 109 4.27 -6.17 -18.47
C TYR A 109 5.03 -5.95 -19.77
N ARG A 110 4.42 -6.35 -20.88
CA ARG A 110 4.88 -6.04 -22.23
C ARG A 110 3.88 -5.10 -22.91
N PRO A 111 4.27 -3.83 -23.13
CA PRO A 111 3.38 -2.85 -23.75
C PRO A 111 2.83 -3.33 -25.11
N GLY A 112 1.52 -3.24 -25.27
CA GLY A 112 0.84 -3.68 -26.50
C GLY A 112 0.62 -5.19 -26.62
N GLU A 113 1.16 -5.99 -25.70
CA GLU A 113 1.02 -7.45 -25.72
C GLU A 113 0.22 -7.98 -24.52
N TYR A 114 0.82 -7.96 -23.32
CA TYR A 114 0.21 -8.60 -22.15
C TYR A 114 0.67 -8.00 -20.81
N VAL A 115 -0.16 -8.23 -19.79
CA VAL A 115 0.22 -8.15 -18.38
C VAL A 115 0.15 -9.56 -17.80
N HIS A 116 1.26 -10.05 -17.26
CA HIS A 116 1.33 -11.38 -16.66
C HIS A 116 1.26 -11.25 -15.13
N LEU A 117 0.24 -11.88 -14.57
CA LEU A 117 0.03 -12.02 -13.13
C LEU A 117 0.04 -13.50 -12.75
N THR A 118 0.54 -13.81 -11.56
CA THR A 118 0.52 -15.19 -11.00
C THR A 118 -0.23 -15.21 -9.69
N LYS A 119 -0.71 -16.39 -9.29
CA LYS A 119 -1.39 -16.57 -8.00
C LYS A 119 -0.49 -16.13 -6.83
N ASN A 120 -1.06 -15.36 -5.90
CA ASN A 120 -0.45 -15.13 -4.59
C ASN A 120 -0.75 -16.33 -3.66
N PRO A 121 0.25 -17.16 -3.31
CA PRO A 121 0.04 -18.29 -2.40
C PRO A 121 -0.30 -17.85 -0.97
N LEU A 122 0.05 -16.62 -0.59
CA LEU A 122 -0.20 -16.04 0.74
C LEU A 122 -1.52 -15.25 0.82
N PHE A 123 -2.36 -15.34 -0.22
CA PHE A 123 -3.61 -14.61 -0.23
C PHE A 123 -4.51 -15.06 0.92
N TRP A 124 -4.91 -14.11 1.76
CA TRP A 124 -5.54 -14.38 3.06
C TRP A 124 -6.85 -15.18 2.96
N LEU A 125 -7.62 -15.05 1.86
CA LEU A 125 -8.83 -15.83 1.64
C LEU A 125 -8.57 -17.31 1.30
N LEU A 126 -7.34 -17.70 0.94
CA LEU A 126 -7.02 -19.09 0.62
C LEU A 126 -6.82 -19.96 1.88
N ASN A 127 -6.44 -19.33 2.99
CA ASN A 127 -6.06 -20.02 4.23
C ASN A 127 -7.19 -20.11 5.26
N ASN A 128 -8.38 -19.59 4.96
CA ASN A 128 -9.57 -19.64 5.82
C ASN A 128 -10.49 -20.84 5.49
N ARG A 129 -9.92 -22.05 5.37
CA ARG A 129 -10.67 -23.31 5.30
C ARG A 129 -10.40 -24.18 6.51
#